data_AF-A0A957RAR4-F1
#
_entry.id   AF-A0A957RAR4-F1
#
_cell.length_a   1.000
_cell.length_b   1.000
_cell.length_c   1.000
_cell.angle_alpha   90.00
_cell.angle_beta   90.00
_cell.angle_gamma   90.00
#
_symmetry.space_group_name_H-M   'P 1'
#
loop_
_entity.id
_entity.type
_entity.pdbx_description
1 polymer ?
#
loop_
_entity_poly.entity_id
_entity_poly.type
_entity_poly.pdbx_seq_one_letter_code
_entity_poly.pdbx_strand_id
1 'polypeptide(L)'
;MVEQIVIDILLGFVIGVSLGMLGGGGSILTVPALVYVVGQSPQAAVTASLVIVGANSLMGAFMHRSQGTLNWKVALVFGGVGMAAAYVA
;
A
#
# COMPACT_ATOMS: atom_id res chain seq x y z
N MET A 1 -15.78 -7.25 -22.54
CA MET A 1 -15.10 -6.00 -22.13
C MET A 1 -15.60 -5.53 -20.76
N VAL A 2 -16.90 -5.25 -20.57
CA VAL A 2 -17.44 -4.79 -19.27
C VAL A 2 -17.30 -5.85 -18.17
N GLU A 3 -17.60 -7.11 -18.45
CA GLU A 3 -17.48 -8.21 -17.47
C GLU A 3 -16.06 -8.38 -16.92
N GLN A 4 -15.05 -8.11 -17.77
CA GLN A 4 -13.64 -8.24 -17.42
C GLN A 4 -13.20 -7.11 -16.49
N ILE A 5 -13.64 -5.88 -16.76
CA ILE A 5 -13.41 -4.71 -15.91
C ILE A 5 -14.02 -4.93 -14.51
N VAL A 6 -15.20 -5.53 -14.42
CA VAL A 6 -15.87 -5.81 -13.14
C VAL A 6 -15.05 -6.81 -12.30
N ILE A 7 -14.50 -7.84 -12.93
CA ILE A 7 -13.66 -8.85 -12.27
C ILE A 7 -12.36 -8.21 -11.76
N ASP A 8 -11.72 -7.36 -12.57
CA ASP A 8 -10.49 -6.67 -12.20
C ASP A 8 -10.69 -5.72 -11.02
N ILE A 9 -11.82 -5.00 -10.99
CA ILE A 9 -12.18 -4.11 -9.87
C ILE A 9 -12.43 -4.91 -8.59
N LEU A 10 -13.17 -6.03 -8.68
CA LEU A 10 -13.45 -6.88 -7.52
C LEU A 10 -12.18 -7.51 -6.95
N LEU A 11 -11.30 -8.04 -7.80
CA LEU A 11 -10.01 -8.57 -7.39
C LEU A 11 -9.12 -7.47 -6.79
N GLY A 12 -9.04 -6.31 -7.43
CA GLY A 12 -8.31 -5.16 -6.91
C GLY A 12 -8.82 -4.69 -5.55
N PHE A 13 -10.14 -4.73 -5.33
CA PHE A 13 -10.76 -4.40 -4.04
C PHE A 13 -10.41 -5.42 -2.94
N VAL A 14 -10.56 -6.72 -3.23
CA VAL A 14 -10.26 -7.79 -2.26
C VAL A 14 -8.77 -7.82 -1.90
N ILE A 15 -7.90 -7.65 -2.90
CA ILE A 15 -6.46 -7.53 -2.70
C ILE A 15 -6.19 -6.27 -1.88
N GLY A 16 -6.72 -5.11 -2.26
CA GLY A 16 -6.54 -3.84 -1.55
C GLY A 16 -6.95 -3.91 -0.07
N VAL A 17 -8.11 -4.51 0.24
CA VAL A 17 -8.56 -4.73 1.62
C VAL A 17 -7.64 -5.70 2.37
N SER A 18 -7.23 -6.80 1.73
CA SER A 18 -6.34 -7.79 2.35
C SER A 18 -4.96 -7.19 2.65
N LEU A 19 -4.41 -6.43 1.71
CA LEU A 19 -3.15 -5.70 1.85
C LEU A 19 -3.24 -4.57 2.89
N GLY A 20 -4.42 -3.95 2.99
CA GLY A 20 -4.75 -2.96 4.00
C GLY A 20 -4.77 -3.53 5.41
N MET A 21 -5.44 -4.67 5.59
CA MET A 21 -5.59 -5.36 6.86
C MET A 21 -4.28 -5.97 7.37
N LEU A 22 -3.38 -6.41 6.48
CA LEU A 22 -2.10 -7.01 6.86
C LEU A 22 -1.12 -6.04 7.51
N GLY A 23 -1.36 -4.72 7.42
CA GLY A 23 -0.64 -3.71 8.20
C GLY A 23 0.87 -3.68 7.94
N GLY A 24 1.31 -2.79 7.04
CA GLY A 24 2.73 -2.46 6.87
C GLY A 24 3.48 -3.18 5.74
N GLY A 25 2.89 -4.21 5.10
CA GLY A 25 3.55 -5.00 4.04
C GLY A 25 2.81 -5.11 2.72
N GLY A 26 1.65 -4.44 2.56
CA GLY A 26 0.82 -4.56 1.37
C GLY A 26 1.54 -4.27 0.04
N SER A 27 2.55 -3.38 0.08
CA SER A 27 3.43 -3.02 -1.03
C SER A 27 4.14 -4.22 -1.67
N ILE A 28 4.57 -5.20 -0.87
CA ILE A 28 5.29 -6.40 -1.33
C ILE A 28 4.45 -7.18 -2.34
N LEU A 29 3.14 -7.20 -2.15
CA LEU A 29 2.19 -7.89 -3.02
C LEU A 29 1.53 -6.97 -4.05
N THR A 30 1.52 -5.65 -3.82
CA THR A 30 0.92 -4.67 -4.75
C THR A 30 1.67 -4.60 -6.08
N VAL A 31 3.01 -4.56 -6.04
CA VAL A 31 3.81 -4.50 -7.29
C VAL A 31 3.65 -5.78 -8.12
N PRO A 32 3.81 -7.01 -7.57
CA PRO A 32 3.53 -8.24 -8.30
C PRO A 32 2.09 -8.33 -8.80
N ALA A 33 1.09 -7.88 -8.02
CA ALA A 33 -0.30 -7.88 -8.47
C ALA A 33 -0.50 -6.95 -9.68
N LEU A 34 0.05 -5.74 -9.65
CA LEU A 34 -0.05 -4.80 -10.76
C LEU A 34 0.69 -5.29 -12.02
N VAL A 35 1.81 -5.98 -11.86
CA VAL A 35 2.58 -6.53 -12.99
C VAL A 35 1.95 -7.80 -13.55
N TYR A 36 1.65 -8.78 -12.70
CA TYR A 36 1.24 -10.12 -13.14
C TYR A 36 -0.26 -10.27 -13.33
N VAL A 37 -1.09 -9.53 -12.59
CA VAL A 37 -2.56 -9.62 -12.68
C VAL A 37 -3.10 -8.53 -13.59
N VAL A 38 -2.68 -7.29 -13.40
CA VAL A 38 -3.16 -6.14 -14.18
C VAL A 38 -2.37 -5.94 -15.48
N GLY A 39 -1.17 -6.53 -15.59
CA GLY A 39 -0.35 -6.46 -16.81
C GLY A 39 0.35 -5.11 -17.01
N GLN A 40 0.51 -4.29 -15.97
CA GLN A 40 1.24 -3.03 -16.08
C GLN A 40 2.75 -3.25 -16.23
N SER A 41 3.42 -2.30 -16.89
CA SER A 41 4.88 -2.30 -16.91
C SER A 41 5.44 -2.17 -15.48
N PRO A 42 6.59 -2.80 -15.16
CA PRO A 42 7.18 -2.73 -13.82
C PRO A 42 7.36 -1.30 -13.32
N GLN A 43 7.74 -0.37 -14.19
CA GLN A 43 7.92 1.05 -13.85
C GLN A 43 6.59 1.73 -13.46
N ALA A 44 5.52 1.47 -14.23
CA ALA A 44 4.21 2.02 -13.93
C ALA A 44 3.61 1.39 -12.65
N ALA A 45 3.81 0.07 -12.48
CA ALA A 45 3.36 -0.68 -11.31
C ALA A 45 4.01 -0.17 -10.01
N VAL A 46 5.33 0.08 -10.01
CA VAL A 46 6.02 0.66 -8.85
C VAL A 46 5.45 2.03 -8.50
N THR A 47 5.27 2.89 -9.49
CA THR A 47 4.71 4.25 -9.28
C THR A 47 3.30 4.19 -8.69
N ALA A 48 2.42 3.36 -9.26
CA ALA A 48 1.06 3.18 -8.76
C ALA A 48 1.05 2.56 -7.35
N SER A 49 1.96 1.61 -7.07
CA SER A 49 2.06 1.00 -5.74
C SER A 49 2.42 2.01 -4.64
N LEU A 50 3.28 2.99 -4.92
CA LEU A 50 3.63 4.03 -3.95
C LEU A 50 2.41 4.86 -3.54
N VAL A 51 1.54 5.19 -4.51
CA VAL A 51 0.29 5.93 -4.24
C VAL A 51 -0.68 5.08 -3.42
N ILE A 52 -0.87 3.82 -3.81
CA ILE A 52 -1.75 2.87 -3.10
C ILE A 52 -1.29 2.69 -1.65
N VAL A 53 0.00 2.47 -1.45
CA VAL A 53 0.60 2.24 -0.12
C VAL A 53 0.52 3.51 0.72
N GLY A 54 0.82 4.68 0.14
CA GLY A 54 0.69 5.96 0.83
C GLY A 54 -0.74 6.21 1.33
N ALA A 55 -1.75 6.00 0.48
CA ALA A 55 -3.15 6.15 0.85
C ALA A 55 -3.56 5.15 1.95
N ASN A 56 -3.15 3.89 1.82
CA ASN A 56 -3.46 2.86 2.80
C ASN A 56 -2.76 3.09 4.15
N SER A 57 -1.51 3.53 4.14
CA SER A 57 -0.76 3.92 5.35
C SER A 57 -1.40 5.12 6.06
N LEU A 58 -1.90 6.12 5.31
CA LEU A 58 -2.64 7.25 5.88
C LEU A 58 -3.93 6.79 6.57
N MET A 59 -4.71 5.93 5.92
CA MET A 59 -5.92 5.36 6.52
C MET A 59 -5.60 4.53 7.77
N GLY A 60 -4.58 3.67 7.70
CA GLY A 60 -4.13 2.88 8.85
C GLY A 60 -3.66 3.74 10.02
N ALA A 61 -2.91 4.82 9.75
CA ALA A 61 -2.49 5.78 10.75
C ALA A 61 -3.69 6.50 11.38
N PHE A 62 -4.69 6.89 10.59
CA PHE A 62 -5.92 7.51 11.09
C PHE A 62 -6.73 6.55 11.98
N MET A 63 -6.86 5.28 11.59
CA MET A 63 -7.53 4.26 12.41
C MET A 63 -6.81 4.03 13.74
N HIS A 64 -5.48 3.89 13.71
CA HIS A 64 -4.67 3.71 14.92
C HIS A 64 -4.68 4.96 15.82
N ARG A 65 -4.76 6.15 15.22
CA ARG A 65 -4.97 7.41 15.93
C ARG A 65 -6.31 7.42 16.66
N SER A 66 -7.39 6.98 16.00
CA SER A 66 -8.73 6.90 16.59
C SER A 66 -8.82 5.88 17.73
N GLN A 67 -8.03 4.82 17.70
CA GLN A 67 -7.98 3.80 18.76
C GLN A 67 -7.02 4.18 19.91
N GLY A 68 -6.32 5.31 19.82
CA GLY A 68 -5.36 5.75 20.85
C GLY A 68 -4.09 4.90 20.95
N THR A 69 -3.89 3.94 20.05
CA THR A 69 -2.76 3.00 20.04
C THR A 69 -1.53 3.54 19.30
N LEU A 70 -1.65 4.71 18.65
CA LEU A 70 -0.56 5.32 17.89
C LEU A 70 0.47 6.01 18.81
N ASN A 71 1.65 5.39 18.96
CA ASN A 71 2.80 6.02 19.60
C ASN A 71 3.54 6.92 18.60
N TRP A 72 3.31 8.23 18.71
CA TRP A 72 3.92 9.24 17.83
C TRP A 72 5.45 9.26 17.84
N LYS A 73 6.10 8.96 18.97
CA LYS A 73 7.56 8.91 19.03
C LYS A 73 8.09 7.78 18.16
N VAL A 74 7.50 6.60 18.28
CA VAL A 74 7.88 5.44 17.46
C VAL A 74 7.56 5.71 15.99
N ALA A 75 6.38 6.24 15.67
CA ALA A 75 6.00 6.54 14.29
C ALA A 75 6.96 7.53 13.61
N LEU A 76 7.34 8.61 14.30
CA LEU A 76 8.25 9.62 13.75
C LEU A 76 9.68 9.13 13.63
N VAL A 77 10.19 8.40 14.64
CA VAL A 77 11.56 7.87 14.59
C VAL A 77 11.66 6.78 13.51
N PHE A 78 10.73 5.82 13.51
CA PHE A 78 10.74 4.72 12.55
C PHE A 78 10.49 5.21 11.12
N GLY A 79 9.50 6.09 10.92
CA GLY A 79 9.20 6.68 9.62
C GLY A 79 10.33 7.58 9.12
N GLY A 80 10.86 8.46 9.98
CA GLY A 80 11.93 9.40 9.61
C GLY A 80 13.25 8.68 9.28
N VAL A 81 13.66 7.71 10.10
CA VAL A 81 14.86 6.90 9.82
C VAL A 81 14.66 6.05 8.57
N GLY A 82 13.49 5.42 8.41
CA GLY A 82 13.17 4.63 7.21
C GLY A 82 13.20 5.46 5.93
N MET A 83 12.62 6.66 5.95
CA MET A 83 12.67 7.60 4.81
C MET A 83 14.11 8.02 4.49
N ALA A 84 14.91 8.38 5.50
CA ALA A 84 16.30 8.77 5.30
C ALA A 84 17.13 7.62 4.73
N ALA A 85 16.98 6.41 5.28
CA ALA A 85 17.66 5.21 4.79
C ALA A 85 17.26 4.89 3.34
N ALA A 86 15.98 4.97 2.99
CA ALA A 86 15.49 4.71 1.63
C ALA A 86 15.95 5.76 0.60
N TYR A 87 16.23 7.00 1.02
CA TYR A 87 16.77 8.03 0.14
C TYR A 87 18.28 7.86 -0.11
N VAL A 88 19.01 7.30 0.85
CA VAL A 88 20.47 7.10 0.77
C VAL A 88 20.85 5.78 0.10
N ALA A 89 20.00 4.74 0.22
CA ALA A 89 20.19 3.43 -0.40
C ALA A 89 19.93 3.45 -1.91
#